data_AF-A0A9P6F884-F1
#
_entry.id   AF-A0A9P6F884-F1
#
_cell.length_a   1.000
_cell.length_b   1.000
_cell.length_c   1.000
_cell.angle_alpha   90.00
_cell.angle_beta   90.00
_cell.angle_gamma   90.00
#
_symmetry.space_group_name_H-M   'P 1'
#
loop_
_entity.id
_entity.type
_entity.pdbx_description
1 polymer ?
#
loop_
_entity_poly.entity_id
_entity_poly.type
_entity_poly.pdbx_seq_one_letter_code
_entity_poly.pdbx_strand_id
1 'polypeptide(L)'
;MCEEVKDFPVVSGGDKKLTLGDLFEWSDMNLISKVMLEEKVFKTWYSCRTVLIGDACHKMSPSGGAGASNAMHDAIALANRINGLPFHPTADEIEAAFKEYQNERVGWVNAAFENSRMMRNMVGQSMSSKITWAVIKRLPMWVMRKMESQQYCHRPQVAFLPLVEDKGTFRPSPQPSLAIKAPQEKETVDSITSESQ
;
A
#
# COMPACT_ATOMS: atom_id res chain seq x y z
N MET A 1 26.86 11.31 13.43
CA MET A 1 25.57 11.45 12.72
C MET A 1 25.11 12.91 12.67
N CYS A 2 24.65 13.53 13.76
CA CYS A 2 24.11 14.91 13.70
C CYS A 2 25.13 15.90 13.11
N GLU A 3 26.39 15.79 13.52
CA GLU A 3 27.49 16.58 12.95
C GLU A 3 27.72 16.38 11.43
N GLU A 4 27.43 15.20 10.88
CA GLU A 4 27.65 14.90 9.46
C GLU A 4 26.59 15.54 8.57
N VAL A 5 25.41 15.84 9.13
CA VAL A 5 24.25 16.33 8.37
C VAL A 5 23.79 17.72 8.81
N LYS A 6 24.42 18.33 9.83
CA LYS A 6 24.01 19.63 10.39
C LYS A 6 23.94 20.75 9.36
N ASP A 7 24.76 20.70 8.33
CA ASP A 7 24.83 21.73 7.28
C ASP A 7 23.80 21.51 6.17
N PHE A 8 23.00 20.43 6.23
CA PHE A 8 22.01 20.14 5.20
C PHE A 8 20.89 21.17 5.28
N PRO A 9 20.54 21.80 4.13
CA PRO A 9 19.52 22.83 4.11
C PRO A 9 18.14 22.24 4.39
N VAL A 10 17.37 22.94 5.21
CA VAL A 10 15.95 22.66 5.45
C VAL A 10 15.14 23.69 4.68
N VAL A 11 14.07 23.24 4.03
CA VAL A 11 13.12 24.15 3.40
C VAL A 11 12.40 24.93 4.50
N SER A 12 12.83 26.16 4.73
CA SER A 12 12.15 27.11 5.61
C SER A 12 11.11 27.89 4.80
N GLY A 13 9.93 28.11 5.36
CA GLY A 13 8.88 28.93 4.76
C GLY A 13 9.14 30.44 4.87
N GLY A 14 10.37 30.87 5.19
CA GLY A 14 10.72 32.26 5.46
C GLY A 14 12.11 32.62 4.92
N ASP A 15 12.53 33.87 5.16
CA ASP A 15 13.72 34.45 4.50
C ASP A 15 15.06 33.90 5.00
N LYS A 16 15.08 33.30 6.19
CA LYS A 16 16.29 32.72 6.79
C LYS A 16 16.51 31.31 6.23
N LYS A 17 17.70 31.04 5.68
CA LYS A 17 18.15 29.68 5.39
C LYS A 17 18.32 28.93 6.72
N LEU A 18 17.51 27.89 6.92
CA LEU A 18 17.63 26.99 8.07
C LEU A 18 18.38 25.73 7.65
N THR A 19 19.06 25.10 8.61
CA THR A 19 19.73 23.82 8.43
C THR A 19 19.23 22.77 9.42
N LEU A 20 19.62 21.51 9.21
CA LEU A 20 19.36 20.46 10.21
C LEU A 20 20.04 20.77 11.55
N GLY A 21 21.16 21.51 11.56
CA GLY A 21 21.83 21.99 12.76
C GLY A 21 20.93 22.86 13.62
N ASP A 22 20.21 23.81 13.01
CA ASP A 22 19.22 24.63 13.73
C ASP A 22 18.14 23.75 14.39
N LEU A 23 17.66 22.71 13.68
CA LEU A 23 16.66 21.78 14.24
C LEU A 23 17.23 20.92 15.38
N PHE A 24 18.50 20.53 15.32
CA PHE A 24 19.15 19.78 16.37
C PHE A 24 19.34 20.64 17.63
N GLU A 25 19.69 21.91 17.49
CA GLU A 25 19.78 22.84 18.64
C GLU A 25 18.43 23.06 19.33
N TRP A 26 17.33 23.00 18.57
CA TRP A 26 15.97 23.12 19.12
C TRP A 26 15.40 21.82 19.69
N SER A 27 16.07 20.68 19.46
CA SER A 27 15.62 19.36 19.89
C SER A 27 16.44 18.85 21.06
N ASP A 28 15.84 18.07 21.96
CA ASP A 28 16.61 17.33 22.95
C ASP A 28 17.45 16.26 22.24
N MET A 29 18.78 16.39 22.34
CA MET A 29 19.73 15.53 21.65
C MET A 29 19.62 14.06 22.10
N ASN A 30 19.07 13.79 23.28
CA ASN A 30 18.79 12.43 23.77
C ASN A 30 17.61 11.75 23.04
N LEU A 31 16.77 12.52 22.34
CA LEU A 31 15.64 12.01 21.56
C LEU A 31 15.97 11.79 20.08
N ILE A 32 17.18 12.17 19.65
CA ILE A 32 17.62 12.00 18.27
C ILE A 32 18.21 10.60 18.11
N SER A 33 17.59 9.79 17.25
CA SER A 33 18.04 8.43 16.97
C SER A 33 18.30 8.20 15.48
N LYS A 34 19.34 7.41 15.19
CA LYS A 34 19.59 6.89 13.86
C LYS A 34 18.83 5.58 13.69
N VAL A 35 17.82 5.59 12.84
CA VAL A 35 17.05 4.37 12.53
C VAL A 35 17.54 3.77 11.22
N MET A 36 17.95 2.50 11.27
CA MET A 36 18.19 1.72 10.06
C MET A 36 16.85 1.32 9.46
N LEU A 37 16.57 1.85 8.28
CA LEU A 37 15.34 1.53 7.57
C LEU A 37 15.50 0.18 6.88
N GLU A 38 14.86 -0.84 7.45
CA GLU A 38 14.76 -2.15 6.86
C GLU A 38 13.70 -2.17 5.76
N GLU A 39 13.98 -2.87 4.67
CA GLU A 39 13.09 -3.02 3.52
C GLU A 39 12.89 -4.52 3.25
N LYS A 40 11.64 -4.99 3.27
CA LYS A 40 11.32 -6.39 3.04
C LYS A 40 9.89 -6.58 2.57
N VAL A 41 9.71 -7.39 1.53
CA VAL A 41 8.43 -8.06 1.23
C VAL A 41 8.53 -9.51 1.69
N PHE A 42 7.65 -9.92 2.61
CA PHE A 42 7.60 -11.28 3.12
C PHE A 42 6.89 -12.22 2.13
N LYS A 43 7.25 -13.51 2.14
CA LYS A 43 6.65 -14.53 1.27
C LYS A 43 5.32 -15.07 1.80
N THR A 44 5.15 -15.06 3.11
CA THR A 44 3.98 -15.64 3.80
C THR A 44 3.26 -14.52 4.52
N TRP A 45 2.01 -14.25 4.16
CA TRP A 45 1.22 -13.16 4.74
C TRP A 45 0.12 -13.65 5.68
N TYR A 46 -0.09 -14.96 5.77
CA TYR A 46 -1.17 -15.53 6.57
C TYR A 46 -0.80 -16.92 7.07
N SER A 47 -1.49 -17.36 8.12
CA SER A 47 -1.46 -18.72 8.64
C SER A 47 -2.72 -18.96 9.45
N CYS A 48 -3.48 -20.02 9.14
CA CYS A 48 -4.74 -20.35 9.79
C CYS A 48 -5.67 -19.11 9.79
N ARG A 49 -6.02 -18.62 10.99
CA ARG A 49 -6.91 -17.48 11.20
C ARG A 49 -6.19 -16.15 11.38
N THR A 50 -4.89 -16.10 11.10
CA THR A 50 -4.06 -14.90 11.24
C THR A 50 -3.62 -14.40 9.87
N VAL A 51 -3.69 -13.09 9.65
CA VAL A 51 -3.27 -12.42 8.41
C VAL A 51 -2.51 -11.13 8.72
N LEU A 52 -1.52 -10.81 7.89
CA LEU A 52 -0.67 -9.63 7.95
C LEU A 52 -1.03 -8.65 6.82
N ILE A 53 -1.00 -7.36 7.13
CA ILE A 53 -1.24 -6.26 6.19
C ILE A 53 -0.20 -5.15 6.40
N GLY A 54 0.01 -4.31 5.38
CA GLY A 54 0.92 -3.16 5.48
C GLY A 54 2.36 -3.53 5.80
N ASP A 55 3.03 -2.72 6.63
CA ASP A 55 4.45 -2.90 6.98
C ASP A 55 4.75 -4.26 7.64
N ALA A 56 3.75 -4.95 8.20
CA ALA A 56 3.91 -6.29 8.75
C ALA A 56 4.19 -7.35 7.67
N CYS A 57 3.73 -7.14 6.42
CA CYS A 57 4.00 -8.03 5.29
C CYS A 57 4.90 -7.40 4.20
N HIS A 58 4.95 -6.07 4.10
CA HIS A 58 5.79 -5.36 3.13
C HIS A 58 6.27 -4.00 3.61
N LYS A 59 7.39 -4.00 4.32
CA LYS A 59 8.09 -2.76 4.69
C LYS A 59 8.86 -2.21 3.50
N MET A 60 8.49 -1.03 3.02
CA MET A 60 9.09 -0.37 1.86
C MET A 60 9.94 0.84 2.26
N SER A 61 10.81 1.29 1.35
CA SER A 61 11.57 2.53 1.55
C SER A 61 10.62 3.73 1.67
N PRO A 62 10.76 4.61 2.69
CA PRO A 62 9.93 5.81 2.78
C PRO A 62 10.17 6.78 1.60
N SER A 63 11.32 6.66 0.92
CA SER A 63 11.66 7.42 -0.29
C SER A 63 10.60 7.33 -1.40
N GLY A 64 9.83 6.23 -1.45
CA GLY A 64 8.77 6.04 -2.44
C GLY A 64 7.38 6.50 -1.98
N GLY A 65 7.18 6.83 -0.69
CA GLY A 65 5.90 7.29 -0.16
C GLY A 65 4.73 6.29 -0.28
N ALA A 66 4.99 5.02 -0.58
CA ALA A 66 3.96 4.06 -0.99
C ALA A 66 3.45 3.14 0.13
N GLY A 67 4.03 3.19 1.33
CA GLY A 67 3.69 2.30 2.46
C GLY A 67 2.23 2.41 2.90
N ALA A 68 1.83 3.62 3.31
CA ALA A 68 0.48 3.87 3.84
C ALA A 68 -0.63 3.53 2.83
N SER A 69 -0.47 3.97 1.57
CA SER A 69 -1.46 3.68 0.53
C SER A 69 -1.59 2.18 0.24
N ASN A 70 -0.47 1.43 0.23
CA ASN A 70 -0.53 -0.02 0.06
C ASN A 70 -1.16 -0.72 1.26
N ALA A 71 -0.89 -0.28 2.49
CA ALA A 71 -1.54 -0.80 3.68
C ALA A 71 -3.08 -0.58 3.63
N MET A 72 -3.53 0.57 3.14
CA MET A 72 -4.96 0.82 2.92
C MET A 72 -5.55 -0.10 1.84
N HIS A 73 -4.85 -0.29 0.73
CA HIS A 73 -5.28 -1.21 -0.33
C HIS A 73 -5.36 -2.66 0.15
N ASP A 74 -4.46 -3.08 1.03
CA ASP A 74 -4.53 -4.40 1.67
C ASP A 74 -5.78 -4.53 2.53
N ALA A 75 -6.07 -3.53 3.36
CA ALA A 75 -7.26 -3.52 4.20
C ALA A 75 -8.55 -3.61 3.37
N ILE A 76 -8.62 -2.92 2.23
CA ILE A 76 -9.77 -2.97 1.32
C ILE A 76 -9.93 -4.37 0.71
N ALA A 77 -8.86 -4.92 0.13
CA ALA A 77 -8.90 -6.23 -0.51
C ALA A 77 -9.22 -7.33 0.51
N LEU A 78 -8.64 -7.26 1.71
CA LEU A 78 -8.90 -8.19 2.80
C LEU A 78 -10.34 -8.07 3.32
N ALA A 79 -10.84 -6.85 3.56
CA ALA A 79 -12.20 -6.62 4.05
C ALA A 79 -13.25 -7.20 3.10
N ASN A 80 -13.07 -7.01 1.79
CA ASN A 80 -13.95 -7.59 0.79
C ASN A 80 -13.97 -9.13 0.85
N ARG A 81 -12.80 -9.76 1.05
CA ARG A 81 -12.66 -11.22 1.16
C ARG A 81 -13.29 -11.76 2.44
N ILE A 82 -13.07 -11.09 3.56
CA ILE A 82 -13.70 -11.42 4.85
C ILE A 82 -15.22 -11.29 4.75
N ASN A 83 -15.72 -10.24 4.12
CA ASN A 83 -17.15 -10.02 3.92
C ASN A 83 -17.82 -11.13 3.09
N GLY A 84 -17.07 -11.80 2.22
CA GLY A 84 -17.58 -12.94 1.42
C GLY A 84 -17.51 -14.30 2.11
N LEU A 85 -16.96 -14.40 3.31
CA LEU A 85 -16.93 -15.66 4.05
C LEU A 85 -18.34 -16.04 4.51
N PRO A 86 -18.65 -17.34 4.62
CA PRO A 86 -19.90 -17.80 5.22
C PRO A 86 -19.97 -17.39 6.70
N PHE A 87 -21.17 -17.43 7.31
CA PHE A 87 -21.40 -17.05 8.71
C PHE A 87 -20.56 -17.84 9.72
N HIS A 88 -20.25 -19.10 9.41
CA HIS A 88 -19.44 -19.98 10.25
C HIS A 88 -18.30 -20.60 9.43
N PRO A 89 -17.28 -19.80 9.09
CA PRO A 89 -16.22 -20.24 8.20
C PRO A 89 -15.26 -21.19 8.92
N THR A 90 -14.95 -22.29 8.25
CA THR A 90 -13.88 -23.22 8.60
C THR A 90 -12.52 -22.55 8.49
N ALA A 91 -11.48 -23.15 9.09
CA ALA A 91 -10.13 -22.61 8.97
C ALA A 91 -9.65 -22.60 7.51
N ASP A 92 -9.99 -23.63 6.74
CA ASP A 92 -9.60 -23.77 5.34
C ASP A 92 -10.25 -22.69 4.44
N GLU A 93 -11.51 -22.33 4.68
CA GLU A 93 -12.19 -21.25 3.97
C GLU A 93 -11.56 -19.88 4.25
N ILE A 94 -11.14 -19.64 5.49
CA ILE A 94 -10.42 -18.42 5.88
C ILE A 94 -9.05 -18.38 5.22
N GLU A 95 -8.29 -19.48 5.27
CA GLU A 95 -6.98 -19.56 4.62
C GLU A 95 -7.09 -19.37 3.10
N ALA A 96 -8.13 -19.93 2.46
CA ALA A 96 -8.40 -19.71 1.05
C ALA A 96 -8.67 -18.22 0.74
N ALA A 97 -9.47 -17.55 1.57
CA ALA A 97 -9.73 -16.11 1.43
C ALA A 97 -8.45 -15.27 1.60
N PHE A 98 -7.60 -15.61 2.57
CA PHE A 98 -6.32 -14.94 2.81
C PHE A 98 -5.30 -15.19 1.69
N LYS A 99 -5.28 -16.40 1.12
CA LYS A 99 -4.49 -16.74 -0.06
C LYS A 99 -4.87 -15.87 -1.26
N GLU A 100 -6.16 -15.72 -1.52
CA GLU A 100 -6.65 -14.88 -2.63
C GLU A 100 -6.36 -13.40 -2.40
N TYR A 101 -6.44 -12.92 -1.16
CA TYR A 101 -5.95 -11.58 -0.78
C TYR A 101 -4.46 -11.40 -1.13
N GLN A 102 -3.60 -12.35 -0.73
CA GLN A 102 -2.17 -12.27 -1.03
C GLN A 102 -1.91 -12.30 -2.55
N ASN A 103 -2.60 -13.18 -3.29
CA ASN A 103 -2.48 -13.28 -4.75
C ASN A 103 -2.86 -11.96 -5.45
N GLU A 104 -3.92 -11.31 -5.00
CA GLU A 104 -4.39 -10.03 -5.53
C GLU A 104 -3.40 -8.89 -5.28
N ARG A 105 -2.74 -8.89 -4.11
CA ARG A 105 -1.94 -7.74 -3.63
C ARG A 105 -0.44 -7.86 -3.89
N VAL A 106 0.13 -9.06 -3.90
CA VAL A 106 1.59 -9.28 -3.96
C VAL A 106 2.24 -8.63 -5.19
N GLY A 107 1.57 -8.63 -6.34
CA GLY A 107 2.06 -8.00 -7.57
C GLY A 107 2.20 -6.48 -7.44
N TRP A 108 1.18 -5.83 -6.87
CA TRP A 108 1.17 -4.38 -6.63
C TRP A 108 2.23 -3.96 -5.62
N VAL A 109 2.33 -4.73 -4.53
CA VAL A 109 3.31 -4.49 -3.48
C VAL A 109 4.74 -4.64 -4.00
N ASN A 110 5.02 -5.67 -4.80
CA ASN A 110 6.35 -5.83 -5.42
C ASN A 110 6.68 -4.68 -6.37
N ALA A 111 5.72 -4.23 -7.18
CA ALA A 111 5.92 -3.08 -8.06
C ALA A 111 6.21 -1.79 -7.26
N ALA A 112 5.47 -1.56 -6.17
CA ALA A 112 5.69 -0.43 -5.27
C ALA A 112 7.04 -0.52 -4.54
N PHE A 113 7.46 -1.72 -4.14
CA PHE A 113 8.74 -1.98 -3.50
C PHE A 113 9.91 -1.66 -4.44
N GLU A 114 9.87 -2.16 -5.68
CA GLU A 114 10.91 -1.87 -6.69
C GLU A 114 10.95 -0.39 -7.08
N ASN A 115 9.79 0.27 -7.20
CA ASN A 115 9.74 1.71 -7.43
C ASN A 115 10.35 2.49 -6.26
N SER A 116 10.04 2.12 -5.02
CA SER A 116 10.61 2.75 -3.82
C SER A 116 12.12 2.57 -3.74
N ARG A 117 12.61 1.39 -4.13
CA ARG A 117 14.05 1.08 -4.23
C ARG A 117 14.73 1.90 -5.32
N MET A 118 14.11 2.08 -6.48
CA MET A 118 14.60 2.96 -7.55
C MET A 118 14.70 4.41 -7.05
N MET A 119 13.65 4.93 -6.42
CA MET A 119 13.62 6.30 -5.89
C MET A 119 14.72 6.52 -4.83
N ARG A 120 14.90 5.57 -3.91
CA ARG A 120 16.02 5.60 -2.95
C ARG A 120 17.37 5.67 -3.66
N ASN A 121 17.58 4.86 -4.69
CA ASN A 121 18.83 4.87 -5.45
C ASN A 121 19.05 6.21 -6.18
N MET A 122 18.01 6.96 -6.57
CA MET A 122 18.17 8.28 -7.19
C MET A 122 18.71 9.35 -6.23
N VAL A 123 18.47 9.20 -4.93
CA VAL A 123 18.98 10.09 -3.87
C VAL A 123 20.38 9.65 -3.39
N GLY A 124 20.83 8.46 -3.81
CA GLY A 124 22.17 7.97 -3.51
C GLY A 124 23.28 8.76 -4.23
N GLN A 125 24.51 8.67 -3.71
CA GLN A 125 25.69 9.28 -4.32
C GLN A 125 26.51 8.31 -5.18
N SER A 126 26.01 7.09 -5.44
CA SER A 126 26.75 6.06 -6.15
C SER A 126 26.80 6.33 -7.67
N MET A 127 27.68 5.61 -8.38
CA MET A 127 27.75 5.69 -9.84
C MET A 127 26.43 5.24 -10.49
N SER A 128 25.76 4.24 -9.93
CA SER A 128 24.44 3.79 -10.40
C SER A 128 23.38 4.88 -10.24
N SER A 129 23.41 5.66 -9.14
CA SER A 129 22.53 6.81 -8.94
C SER A 129 22.66 7.86 -10.04
N LYS A 130 23.91 8.19 -10.43
CA LYS A 130 24.20 9.16 -11.50
C LYS A 130 23.68 8.68 -12.87
N ILE A 131 23.81 7.38 -13.15
CA ILE A 131 23.29 6.77 -14.38
C ILE A 131 21.76 6.81 -14.38
N THR A 132 21.10 6.35 -13.30
CA THR A 132 19.63 6.38 -13.17
C THR A 132 19.09 7.80 -13.33
N TRP A 133 19.73 8.77 -12.69
CA TRP A 133 19.34 10.18 -12.80
C TRP A 133 19.50 10.74 -14.22
N ALA A 134 20.61 10.41 -14.90
CA ALA A 134 20.83 10.83 -16.29
C ALA A 134 19.81 10.23 -17.26
N VAL A 135 19.40 8.97 -17.03
CA VAL A 135 18.35 8.30 -17.81
C VAL A 135 17.01 8.99 -17.57
N ILE A 136 16.61 9.17 -16.31
CA ILE A 136 15.32 9.77 -15.96
C ILE A 136 15.18 11.20 -16.51
N LYS A 137 16.25 12.00 -16.43
CA LYS A 137 16.25 13.36 -17.00
C LYS A 137 16.06 13.40 -18.52
N ARG A 138 16.36 12.31 -19.22
CA ARG A 138 16.23 12.20 -20.67
C ARG A 138 14.94 11.50 -21.09
N LEU A 139 14.14 11.00 -20.14
CA LEU A 139 12.86 10.38 -20.46
C LEU A 139 11.86 11.45 -20.93
N PRO A 140 11.17 11.22 -22.05
CA PRO A 140 10.08 12.08 -22.46
C PRO A 140 8.96 12.15 -21.41
N MET A 141 8.33 13.32 -21.26
CA MET A 141 7.25 13.53 -20.29
C MET A 141 6.06 12.58 -20.46
N TRP A 142 5.79 12.09 -21.67
CA TRP A 142 4.72 11.12 -21.87
C TRP A 142 5.04 9.75 -21.24
N VAL A 143 6.32 9.36 -21.16
CA VAL A 143 6.75 8.14 -20.47
C VAL A 143 6.57 8.31 -18.98
N MET A 144 7.02 9.44 -18.43
CA MET A 144 6.86 9.77 -17.01
C MET A 144 5.38 9.78 -16.62
N ARG A 145 4.52 10.44 -17.42
CA ARG A 145 3.06 10.44 -17.22
C ARG A 145 2.46 9.04 -17.31
N LYS A 146 2.96 8.18 -18.19
CA LYS A 146 2.51 6.79 -18.27
C LYS A 146 2.89 6.01 -17.00
N MET A 147 4.11 6.18 -16.49
CA MET A 147 4.56 5.56 -15.23
C MET A 147 3.74 6.04 -14.03
N GLU A 148 3.51 7.36 -13.92
CA GLU A 148 2.63 7.95 -12.90
C GLU A 148 1.20 7.43 -13.02
N SER A 149 0.63 7.36 -14.24
CA SER A 149 -0.74 6.89 -14.44
C SER A 149 -0.95 5.47 -13.92
N GLN A 150 0.04 4.59 -14.07
CA GLN A 150 -0.04 3.22 -13.54
C GLN A 150 -0.16 3.19 -12.01
N GLN A 151 0.45 4.15 -11.30
CA GLN A 151 0.32 4.25 -9.85
C GLN A 151 -1.09 4.66 -9.43
N TYR A 152 -1.77 5.51 -10.22
CA TYR A 152 -3.12 6.00 -9.94
C TYR A 152 -4.24 5.12 -10.50
N CYS A 153 -3.92 4.18 -11.38
CA CYS A 153 -4.90 3.21 -11.91
C CYS A 153 -5.37 2.22 -10.83
N HIS A 154 -4.53 1.93 -9.83
CA HIS A 154 -4.90 1.02 -8.75
C HIS A 154 -5.62 1.79 -7.63
N ARG A 155 -6.96 1.78 -7.70
CA ARG A 155 -7.87 2.44 -6.74
C ARG A 155 -8.96 1.47 -6.30
N PRO A 156 -8.64 0.49 -5.44
CA PRO A 156 -9.60 -0.51 -5.01
C PRO A 156 -10.72 0.13 -4.18
N GLN A 157 -11.92 -0.45 -4.26
CA GLN A 157 -13.10 -0.03 -3.52
C GLN A 157 -13.61 -1.14 -2.60
N VAL A 158 -14.35 -0.76 -1.57
CA VAL A 158 -14.97 -1.70 -0.64
C VAL A 158 -16.30 -2.18 -1.24
N ALA A 159 -16.45 -3.49 -1.44
CA ALA A 159 -17.53 -4.10 -2.20
C ALA A 159 -18.92 -3.96 -1.53
N PHE A 160 -18.95 -3.80 -0.21
CA PHE A 160 -20.17 -3.65 0.59
C PHE A 160 -20.49 -2.19 0.95
N LEU A 161 -19.74 -1.22 0.40
CA LEU A 161 -20.05 0.21 0.52
C LEU A 161 -20.58 0.76 -0.82
N PRO A 162 -21.27 1.92 -0.82
CA PRO A 162 -21.65 2.59 -2.05
C PRO A 162 -20.42 2.84 -2.92
N LEU A 163 -20.44 2.31 -4.15
CA LEU A 163 -19.33 2.47 -5.08
C LEU A 163 -19.21 3.93 -5.50
N VAL A 164 -17.99 4.45 -5.43
CA VAL A 164 -17.65 5.79 -5.88
C VAL A 164 -17.61 5.81 -7.39
N GLU A 165 -18.30 6.78 -7.97
CA GLU A 165 -18.28 7.05 -9.41
C GLU A 165 -16.84 7.33 -9.88
N ASP A 166 -16.44 6.65 -10.95
CA ASP A 166 -15.11 6.80 -11.50
C ASP A 166 -14.99 8.09 -12.32
N LYS A 167 -14.35 9.10 -11.73
CA LYS A 167 -14.04 10.38 -12.39
C LYS A 167 -12.61 10.43 -12.96
N GLY A 168 -11.89 9.30 -12.95
CA GLY A 168 -10.52 9.20 -13.43
C GLY A 168 -10.43 9.28 -14.95
N THR A 169 -9.35 9.89 -15.45
CA THR A 169 -9.00 9.90 -16.89
C THR A 169 -8.54 8.54 -17.40
N PHE A 170 -8.03 7.68 -16.52
CA PHE A 170 -7.54 6.34 -16.85
C PHE A 170 -8.46 5.29 -16.27
N ARG A 171 -8.64 4.15 -16.95
CA ARG A 171 -9.46 3.04 -16.45
C ARG A 171 -8.86 2.44 -15.17
N PRO A 172 -9.69 2.06 -14.19
CA PRO A 172 -9.21 1.44 -12.97
C PRO A 172 -8.68 0.04 -13.28
N SER A 173 -7.65 -0.36 -12.56
CA SER A 173 -7.13 -1.72 -12.67
C SER A 173 -8.17 -2.72 -12.15
N PRO A 174 -8.21 -3.96 -12.69
CA PRO A 174 -9.11 -4.99 -12.22
C PRO A 174 -8.94 -5.23 -10.71
N GLN A 175 -10.07 -5.32 -10.01
CA GLN A 175 -10.13 -5.65 -8.60
C GLN A 175 -10.95 -6.93 -8.42
N PRO A 176 -10.31 -8.12 -8.35
CA PRO A 176 -10.99 -9.39 -8.17
C PRO A 176 -11.86 -9.44 -6.90
N SER A 177 -11.46 -8.73 -5.84
CA SER A 177 -12.20 -8.68 -4.58
C SER A 177 -13.52 -7.90 -4.65
N LEU A 178 -13.73 -7.07 -5.68
CA LEU A 178 -14.91 -6.21 -5.78
C LEU A 178 -16.20 -6.98 -6.09
N ALA A 179 -16.08 -8.14 -6.76
CA ALA A 179 -17.22 -8.96 -7.15
C ALA A 179 -17.79 -9.83 -6.01
N ILE A 180 -17.14 -9.82 -4.84
CA ILE A 180 -17.51 -10.65 -3.70
C ILE A 180 -18.77 -10.10 -3.04
N LYS A 181 -19.71 -10.99 -2.76
CA LYS A 181 -20.96 -10.66 -2.04
C LYS A 181 -20.97 -11.32 -0.68
N ALA A 182 -21.61 -10.66 0.28
CA ALA A 182 -21.88 -11.25 1.57
C ALA A 182 -22.79 -12.48 1.43
N PRO A 183 -22.63 -13.50 2.30
CA PRO A 183 -23.58 -14.61 2.35
C PRO A 183 -24.97 -14.06 2.68
N GLN A 184 -25.98 -14.55 1.96
CA GLN A 184 -27.38 -14.29 2.31
C GLN A 184 -27.88 -15.40 3.23
N GLU A 185 -28.58 -15.03 4.30
CA GLU A 185 -29.37 -16.00 5.05
C GLU A 185 -30.44 -16.56 4.11
N LYS A 186 -30.53 -17.89 4.02
CA LYS A 186 -31.66 -18.50 3.33
C LYS A 186 -32.90 -18.18 4.17
N GLU A 187 -33.79 -17.33 3.67
CA GLU A 187 -35.14 -17.24 4.20
C GLU A 187 -35.73 -18.66 4.18
N THR A 188 -36.03 -19.20 5.36
CA THR A 188 -36.78 -20.44 5.52
C THR A 188 -38.20 -20.21 5.01
N VAL A 189 -38.40 -20.36 3.70
CA VAL A 189 -39.72 -20.49 3.08
C VAL A 189 -40.16 -21.94 3.28
N ASP A 190 -40.60 -22.28 4.49
CA ASP A 190 -41.35 -23.50 4.79
C ASP A 190 -42.04 -23.34 6.15
N SER A 191 -43.33 -23.00 6.15
CA SER A 191 -44.35 -23.41 7.16
C SER A 191 -45.64 -22.57 7.18
N ILE A 192 -46.21 -22.10 6.04
CA ILE A 192 -47.63 -21.69 6.03
C ILE A 192 -48.29 -22.01 4.68
N THR A 193 -48.52 -23.29 4.38
CA THR A 193 -49.64 -23.74 3.53
C THR A 193 -49.90 -25.22 3.79
N SER A 194 -50.31 -25.56 5.00
CA SER A 194 -51.08 -26.78 5.27
C SER A 194 -51.96 -26.51 6.48
N GLU A 195 -53.14 -25.93 6.24
CA GLU A 195 -54.38 -26.14 7.01
C GLU A 195 -55.39 -25.05 6.65
N SER A 196 -56.22 -25.33 5.64
CA SER A 196 -57.66 -25.04 5.70
C SER A 196 -58.33 -25.87 4.61
N GLN A 197 -58.83 -27.04 5.03
CA GLN A 197 -59.91 -27.76 4.36
C GLN A 197 -61.18 -26.91 4.32
#